data_AF-A0A8C0K946-F1
#
_entry.id   AF-A0A8C0K946-F1
#
_cell.length_a   1.000
_cell.length_b   1.000
_cell.length_c   1.000
_cell.angle_alpha   90.00
_cell.angle_beta   90.00
_cell.angle_gamma   90.00
#
_symmetry.space_group_name_H-M   'P 1'
#
loop_
_entity.id
_entity.type
_entity.pdbx_description
1 polymer ?
#
loop_
_entity_poly.entity_id
_entity_poly.type
_entity_poly.pdbx_seq_one_letter_code
_entity_poly.pdbx_strand_id
1 'polypeptide(L)'
;MASESVKVVVRCRPMNQRERELNCQPVVTVDSARGQCFLQNPGAADEPPKQFTFDGAYYVDHFTEQIYNEIAYPLVEGVTEGYNGTIFAYGQTGSGKSFTMQGLPDPPSQRGIIPRAFEHVFESVQCAENTKFLVRASYLEIYNEDVRDLLGADTKQKLELKEHPEKGVYVKGLSMHTVHNVAQCERVMEAGWKNRSVGYTLMNKDSSRSHSIFTISIEIYAVDERGKDHLRAGKLNLVDLAGSERQSKTGATGERLKEATKINLSLSALGNVISALVDGRCKHIPYRDSKLTRLLQDSLGGNTKTLMVACLSPADNNYDETLSTLRYANRAKSIKNKPRINEDPKDALLREYQEEIKKLKAILAQQMGPSNLSALLSSQVPLNPVQSEEKLAPPSALQSDTEAEKQLIREEYEERLARLRADYEAEQESRARLEKDITAMRNSYDVKVSTLEENLRKETGGRPARSTSCTPGSVLVTPHGSPARQLPQLPASCPRL
;
A
#
# COMPACT_ATOMS: atom_id res chain seq x y z
N MET A 1 -2.65 -19.77 2.92
CA MET A 1 -3.02 -18.47 2.33
C MET A 1 -2.84 -18.51 0.82
N ALA A 2 -3.82 -18.00 0.05
CA ALA A 2 -3.78 -18.04 -1.40
C ALA A 2 -2.83 -16.97 -1.96
N SER A 3 -2.01 -17.32 -2.96
CA SER A 3 -1.19 -16.36 -3.71
C SER A 3 -2.03 -15.65 -4.77
N GLU A 4 -1.90 -14.33 -4.89
CA GLU A 4 -2.54 -13.53 -5.92
C GLU A 4 -1.51 -13.15 -7.01
N SER A 5 -1.90 -13.12 -8.28
CA SER A 5 -1.03 -12.60 -9.34
C SER A 5 -1.01 -11.06 -9.32
N VAL A 6 0.11 -10.45 -9.70
CA VAL A 6 0.13 -9.03 -10.06
C VAL A 6 -0.83 -8.80 -11.22
N LYS A 7 -1.76 -7.85 -11.07
CA LYS A 7 -2.69 -7.46 -12.15
C LYS A 7 -1.97 -6.53 -13.11
N VAL A 8 -2.19 -6.73 -14.40
CA VAL A 8 -1.56 -5.95 -15.46
C VAL A 8 -2.61 -5.50 -16.46
N VAL A 9 -2.64 -4.20 -16.71
CA VAL A 9 -3.46 -3.61 -17.78
C VAL A 9 -2.60 -2.85 -18.77
N VAL A 10 -3.04 -2.81 -20.01
CA VAL A 10 -2.39 -2.00 -21.06
C VAL A 10 -3.25 -0.80 -21.42
N ARG A 11 -2.62 0.34 -21.68
CA ARG A 11 -3.28 1.56 -22.13
C ARG A 11 -2.56 2.14 -23.33
N CYS A 12 -3.21 2.15 -24.49
CA CYS A 12 -2.72 2.82 -25.69
C CYS A 12 -3.30 4.23 -25.76
N ARG A 13 -2.43 5.26 -25.85
CA ARG A 13 -2.88 6.65 -26.01
C ARG A 13 -3.19 6.99 -27.48
N PRO A 14 -3.88 8.11 -27.75
CA PRO A 14 -4.01 8.64 -29.11
C PRO A 14 -2.67 9.05 -29.72
N MET A 15 -2.58 9.10 -31.04
CA MET A 15 -1.43 9.66 -31.79
C MET A 15 -1.19 11.13 -31.43
N ASN A 16 0.05 11.46 -31.06
CA ASN A 16 0.46 12.82 -30.72
C ASN A 16 0.78 13.66 -31.97
N GLN A 17 1.00 14.96 -31.79
CA GLN A 17 1.26 15.88 -32.90
C GLN A 17 2.51 15.50 -33.70
N ARG A 18 3.62 15.16 -33.03
CA ARG A 18 4.88 14.76 -33.69
C ARG A 18 4.71 13.50 -34.54
N GLU A 19 3.97 12.51 -34.05
CA GLU A 19 3.71 11.27 -34.78
C GLU A 19 2.86 11.53 -36.04
N ARG A 20 1.90 12.47 -35.95
CA ARG A 20 1.11 12.92 -37.10
C ARG A 20 1.96 13.69 -38.12
N GLU A 21 2.82 14.59 -37.65
CA GLU A 21 3.74 15.36 -38.51
C GLU A 21 4.76 14.46 -39.23
N LEU A 22 5.16 13.35 -38.59
CA LEU A 22 6.03 12.32 -39.17
C LEU A 22 5.27 11.28 -40.02
N ASN A 23 3.96 11.45 -40.23
CA ASN A 23 3.10 10.51 -40.97
C ASN A 23 3.20 9.04 -40.48
N CYS A 24 3.41 8.86 -39.17
CA CYS A 24 3.52 7.55 -38.55
C CYS A 24 2.20 6.77 -38.67
N GLN A 25 2.30 5.47 -38.95
CA GLN A 25 1.13 4.59 -39.03
C GLN A 25 0.79 3.99 -37.66
N PRO A 26 -0.49 3.80 -37.33
CA PRO A 26 -0.90 3.09 -36.12
C PRO A 26 -0.62 1.59 -36.26
N VAL A 27 0.15 1.03 -35.33
CA VAL A 27 0.53 -0.39 -35.30
C VAL A 27 -0.06 -1.17 -34.12
N VAL A 28 -0.77 -0.49 -33.22
CA VAL A 28 -1.42 -1.09 -32.06
C VAL A 28 -2.92 -1.14 -32.28
N THR A 29 -3.53 -2.29 -32.07
CA THR A 29 -5.00 -2.43 -31.96
C THR A 29 -5.36 -3.18 -30.70
N VAL A 30 -6.55 -2.92 -30.16
CA VAL A 30 -7.00 -3.44 -28.86
C VAL A 30 -8.43 -3.95 -28.99
N ASP A 31 -8.68 -5.14 -28.42
CA ASP A 31 -10.00 -5.67 -28.13
C ASP A 31 -10.22 -5.62 -26.61
N SER A 32 -10.87 -4.54 -26.16
CA SER A 32 -11.11 -4.28 -24.73
C SER A 32 -11.98 -5.35 -24.08
N ALA A 33 -12.96 -5.91 -24.81
CA ALA A 33 -13.89 -6.90 -24.27
C ALA A 33 -13.18 -8.22 -23.92
N ARG A 34 -12.08 -8.54 -24.61
CA ARG A 34 -11.27 -9.74 -24.36
C ARG A 34 -9.97 -9.45 -23.62
N GLY A 35 -9.68 -8.18 -23.29
CA GLY A 35 -8.40 -7.78 -22.70
C GLY A 35 -7.20 -8.08 -23.62
N GLN A 36 -7.40 -8.05 -24.95
CA GLN A 36 -6.39 -8.42 -25.94
C GLN A 36 -5.78 -7.19 -26.61
N CYS A 37 -4.46 -7.22 -26.81
CA CYS A 37 -3.69 -6.20 -27.53
C CYS A 37 -2.91 -6.85 -28.66
N PHE A 38 -2.97 -6.25 -29.84
CA PHE A 38 -2.30 -6.71 -31.05
C PHE A 38 -1.29 -5.66 -31.51
N LEU A 39 -0.10 -6.11 -31.90
CA LEU A 39 0.97 -5.25 -32.38
C LEU A 39 1.45 -5.72 -33.77
N GLN A 40 1.16 -4.92 -34.79
CA GLN A 40 1.56 -5.18 -36.17
C GLN A 40 3.03 -4.79 -36.41
N ASN A 41 3.81 -5.66 -37.05
CA ASN A 41 5.18 -5.34 -37.44
C ASN A 41 5.18 -4.45 -38.70
N PRO A 42 5.69 -3.20 -38.64
CA PRO A 42 5.74 -2.33 -39.82
C PRO A 42 6.69 -2.85 -40.90
N GLY A 43 7.71 -3.64 -40.53
CA GLY A 43 8.66 -4.25 -41.48
C GLY A 43 8.20 -5.58 -42.08
N ALA A 44 7.08 -6.14 -41.60
CA ALA A 44 6.52 -7.40 -42.06
C ALA A 44 4.99 -7.34 -41.98
N ALA A 45 4.38 -6.54 -42.86
CA ALA A 45 2.93 -6.31 -42.88
C ALA A 45 2.11 -7.58 -43.16
N ASP A 46 2.71 -8.54 -43.88
CA ASP A 46 2.08 -9.82 -44.21
C ASP A 46 2.09 -10.83 -43.05
N GLU A 47 2.91 -10.59 -42.01
CA GLU A 47 2.90 -11.42 -40.81
C GLU A 47 1.72 -11.06 -39.90
N PRO A 48 1.08 -12.08 -39.27
CA PRO A 48 0.02 -11.82 -38.32
C PRO A 48 0.53 -10.98 -37.14
N PRO A 49 -0.30 -10.06 -36.60
CA PRO A 49 0.11 -9.20 -35.50
C PRO A 49 0.41 -10.03 -34.24
N LYS A 50 1.38 -9.57 -33.46
CA LYS A 50 1.71 -10.20 -32.17
C LYS A 50 0.58 -9.95 -31.18
N GLN A 51 -0.02 -11.01 -30.67
CA GLN A 51 -1.12 -10.95 -29.72
C GLN A 51 -0.65 -11.12 -28.27
N PHE A 52 -1.20 -10.30 -27.37
CA PHE A 52 -1.02 -10.38 -25.93
C PHE A 52 -2.38 -10.28 -25.22
N THR A 53 -2.52 -10.96 -24.08
CA THR A 53 -3.74 -10.93 -23.25
C THR A 53 -3.40 -10.49 -21.82
N PHE A 54 -4.17 -9.55 -21.30
CA PHE A 54 -3.97 -8.90 -20.00
C PHE A 54 -5.26 -8.91 -19.17
N ASP A 55 -5.19 -8.46 -17.91
CA ASP A 55 -6.37 -8.34 -17.04
C ASP A 55 -7.32 -7.22 -17.52
N GLY A 56 -6.81 -6.29 -18.33
CA GLY A 56 -7.56 -5.23 -18.99
C GLY A 56 -6.76 -4.60 -20.12
N ALA A 57 -7.44 -4.17 -21.18
CA ALA A 57 -6.82 -3.49 -22.32
C ALA A 57 -7.64 -2.28 -22.75
N TYR A 58 -6.99 -1.12 -22.79
CA TYR A 58 -7.63 0.17 -23.02
C TYR A 58 -7.04 0.86 -24.23
N TYR A 59 -7.90 1.37 -25.11
CA TYR A 59 -7.51 2.05 -26.35
C TYR A 59 -7.74 3.57 -26.26
N VAL A 60 -7.68 4.24 -27.41
CA VAL A 60 -7.62 5.71 -27.53
C VAL A 60 -8.89 6.44 -27.05
N ASP A 61 -10.00 5.73 -26.99
CA ASP A 61 -11.34 6.17 -26.62
C ASP A 61 -11.65 6.00 -25.12
N HIS A 62 -10.78 5.31 -24.37
CA HIS A 62 -11.02 5.00 -22.97
C HIS A 62 -10.51 6.11 -22.03
N PHE A 63 -11.37 6.52 -21.09
CA PHE A 63 -11.05 7.52 -20.07
C PHE A 63 -10.38 6.91 -18.84
N THR A 64 -9.61 7.71 -18.12
CA THR A 64 -8.94 7.23 -16.89
C THR A 64 -9.95 6.84 -15.82
N GLU A 65 -11.15 7.43 -15.83
CA GLU A 65 -12.29 7.03 -15.00
C GLU A 65 -12.66 5.56 -15.12
N GLN A 66 -12.81 5.07 -16.36
CA GLN A 66 -13.17 3.68 -16.63
C GLN A 66 -12.09 2.73 -16.11
N ILE A 67 -10.82 3.05 -16.39
CA ILE A 67 -9.67 2.29 -15.88
C ILE A 67 -9.68 2.25 -14.35
N TYR A 68 -9.96 3.38 -13.69
CA TYR A 68 -9.99 3.43 -12.25
C TYR A 68 -11.08 2.52 -11.67
N ASN A 69 -12.31 2.66 -12.16
CA ASN A 69 -13.47 1.92 -11.65
C ASN A 69 -13.36 0.41 -11.88
N GLU A 70 -12.81 -0.02 -13.02
CA GLU A 70 -12.71 -1.44 -13.36
C GLU A 70 -11.59 -2.17 -12.61
N ILE A 71 -10.39 -1.59 -12.53
CA ILE A 71 -9.21 -2.32 -12.05
C ILE A 71 -8.52 -1.71 -10.83
N ALA A 72 -8.55 -0.39 -10.65
CA ALA A 72 -7.88 0.27 -9.53
C ALA A 72 -8.75 0.31 -8.28
N TYR A 73 -10.07 0.44 -8.43
CA TYR A 73 -11.02 0.56 -7.33
C TYR A 73 -10.91 -0.59 -6.31
N PRO A 74 -10.92 -1.89 -6.70
CA PRO A 74 -10.80 -2.99 -5.74
C PRO A 74 -9.44 -3.02 -5.01
N LEU A 75 -8.39 -2.46 -5.62
CA LEU A 75 -7.07 -2.36 -4.99
C LEU A 75 -7.08 -1.27 -3.92
N VAL A 76 -7.61 -0.09 -4.24
CA VAL A 76 -7.70 1.03 -3.29
C VAL A 76 -8.63 0.69 -2.13
N GLU A 77 -9.74 0.01 -2.40
CA GLU A 77 -10.65 -0.47 -1.33
C GLU A 77 -9.95 -1.52 -0.45
N GLY A 78 -9.11 -2.39 -1.01
CA GLY A 78 -8.26 -3.25 -0.20
C GLY A 78 -7.35 -2.46 0.76
N VAL A 79 -6.88 -1.27 0.37
CA VAL A 79 -6.03 -0.45 1.25
C VAL A 79 -6.83 0.16 2.39
N THR A 80 -8.07 0.57 2.17
CA THR A 80 -8.96 1.10 3.22
C THR A 80 -9.37 0.01 4.23
N GLU A 81 -9.26 -1.27 3.86
CA GLU A 81 -9.43 -2.43 4.76
C GLU A 81 -8.15 -2.81 5.55
N GLY A 82 -6.98 -2.30 5.15
CA GLY A 82 -5.68 -2.56 5.78
C GLY A 82 -4.69 -3.41 4.96
N TYR A 83 -4.92 -3.63 3.66
CA TYR A 83 -3.89 -4.21 2.79
C TYR A 83 -2.85 -3.18 2.36
N ASN A 84 -1.66 -3.65 1.95
CA ASN A 84 -0.76 -2.84 1.12
C ASN A 84 -1.21 -2.90 -0.34
N GLY A 85 -1.22 -1.75 -1.01
CA GLY A 85 -1.54 -1.58 -2.42
C GLY A 85 -0.41 -0.87 -3.16
N THR A 86 -0.13 -1.24 -4.40
CA THR A 86 0.78 -0.51 -5.28
C THR A 86 0.22 -0.42 -6.69
N ILE A 87 0.11 0.79 -7.22
CA ILE A 87 -0.22 1.03 -8.62
C ILE A 87 0.98 1.73 -9.24
N PHE A 88 1.55 1.16 -10.31
CA PHE A 88 2.66 1.77 -11.01
C PHE A 88 2.43 1.84 -12.52
N ALA A 89 2.74 3.00 -13.11
CA ALA A 89 2.71 3.21 -14.55
C ALA A 89 4.09 2.97 -15.17
N TYR A 90 4.14 2.19 -16.25
CA TYR A 90 5.38 1.79 -16.94
C TYR A 90 5.25 1.92 -18.46
N GLY A 91 6.33 2.29 -19.14
CA GLY A 91 6.39 2.41 -20.59
C GLY A 91 7.34 3.53 -21.05
N GLN A 92 7.48 3.71 -22.36
CA GLN A 92 8.37 4.74 -22.91
C GLN A 92 7.96 6.17 -22.54
N THR A 93 8.88 7.11 -22.66
CA THR A 93 8.59 8.54 -22.55
C THR A 93 7.52 8.97 -23.55
N GLY A 94 6.60 9.78 -23.07
CA GLY A 94 5.47 10.24 -23.83
C GLY A 94 4.40 9.17 -24.12
N SER A 95 4.45 7.97 -23.52
CA SER A 95 3.39 6.96 -23.71
C SER A 95 2.12 7.19 -22.88
N GLY A 96 2.16 8.13 -21.91
CA GLY A 96 1.00 8.49 -21.09
C GLY A 96 1.05 8.03 -19.63
N LYS A 97 2.23 7.73 -19.07
CA LYS A 97 2.40 7.35 -17.65
C LYS A 97 1.89 8.42 -16.68
N SER A 98 2.46 9.63 -16.72
CA SER A 98 2.03 10.74 -15.87
C SER A 98 0.59 11.17 -16.16
N PHE A 99 0.12 11.08 -17.42
CA PHE A 99 -1.30 11.29 -17.76
C PHE A 99 -2.22 10.26 -17.11
N THR A 100 -1.77 9.01 -16.96
CA THR A 100 -2.57 7.99 -16.29
C THR A 100 -2.57 8.17 -14.77
N MET A 101 -1.41 8.48 -14.19
CA MET A 101 -1.28 8.64 -12.74
C MET A 101 -1.89 9.95 -12.24
N GLN A 102 -1.54 11.09 -12.85
CA GLN A 102 -2.00 12.41 -12.42
C GLN A 102 -3.20 12.91 -13.26
N GLY A 103 -3.15 12.69 -14.57
CA GLY A 103 -4.18 13.15 -15.50
C GLY A 103 -4.24 14.66 -15.65
N LEU A 104 -5.34 15.15 -16.22
CA LEU A 104 -5.65 16.57 -16.30
C LEU A 104 -6.67 16.95 -15.23
N PRO A 105 -6.58 18.15 -14.63
CA PRO A 105 -7.59 18.63 -13.69
C PRO A 105 -8.98 18.76 -14.35
N ASP A 106 -9.01 19.16 -15.62
CA ASP A 106 -10.22 19.44 -16.39
C ASP A 106 -10.08 18.86 -17.82
N PRO A 107 -11.08 18.15 -18.37
CA PRO A 107 -12.34 17.74 -17.74
C PRO A 107 -12.17 16.69 -16.63
N PRO A 108 -13.09 16.57 -15.65
CA PRO A 108 -12.99 15.62 -14.53
C PRO A 108 -12.79 14.16 -14.97
N SER A 109 -13.35 13.76 -16.11
CA SER A 109 -13.18 12.42 -16.71
C SER A 109 -11.72 12.10 -17.07
N GLN A 110 -10.87 13.12 -17.21
CA GLN A 110 -9.44 12.97 -17.48
C GLN A 110 -8.55 13.05 -16.24
N ARG A 111 -9.12 13.20 -15.03
CA ARG A 111 -8.36 13.09 -13.79
C ARG A 111 -7.74 11.70 -13.65
N GLY A 112 -6.49 11.68 -13.21
CA GLY A 112 -5.69 10.47 -13.11
C GLY A 112 -6.10 9.53 -11.97
N ILE A 113 -5.36 8.45 -11.82
CA ILE A 113 -5.55 7.47 -10.73
C ILE A 113 -5.29 8.10 -9.36
N ILE A 114 -4.29 8.97 -9.22
CA ILE A 114 -3.90 9.60 -7.95
C ILE A 114 -5.03 10.45 -7.35
N PRO A 115 -5.58 11.47 -8.05
CA PRO A 115 -6.66 12.27 -7.48
C PRO A 115 -7.93 11.44 -7.18
N ARG A 116 -8.24 10.44 -8.02
CA ARG A 116 -9.37 9.52 -7.79
C ARG A 116 -9.17 8.62 -6.56
N ALA A 117 -7.92 8.19 -6.31
CA ALA A 117 -7.57 7.47 -5.10
C ALA A 117 -7.74 8.32 -3.84
N PHE A 118 -7.48 9.63 -3.92
CA PHE A 118 -7.71 10.54 -2.78
C PHE A 118 -9.20 10.61 -2.44
N GLU A 119 -10.05 10.80 -3.45
CA GLU A 119 -11.51 10.84 -3.27
C GLU A 119 -12.03 9.57 -2.65
N HIS A 120 -11.69 8.43 -3.25
CA HIS A 120 -12.10 7.11 -2.75
C HIS A 120 -11.66 6.89 -1.29
N VAL A 121 -10.39 7.15 -0.96
CA VAL A 121 -9.90 6.97 0.42
C VAL A 121 -10.70 7.83 1.40
N PHE A 122 -10.96 9.10 1.09
CA PHE A 122 -11.70 9.97 2.00
C PHE A 122 -13.20 9.72 2.02
N GLU A 123 -13.80 9.21 0.95
CA GLU A 123 -15.17 8.71 0.93
C GLU A 123 -15.31 7.49 1.85
N SER A 124 -14.42 6.49 1.74
CA SER A 124 -14.44 5.30 2.62
C SER A 124 -14.23 5.68 4.09
N VAL A 125 -13.35 6.66 4.37
CA VAL A 125 -13.14 7.18 5.73
C VAL A 125 -14.39 7.88 6.29
N GLN A 126 -15.14 8.62 5.46
CA GLN A 126 -16.33 9.34 5.88
C GLN A 126 -17.54 8.43 6.09
N CYS A 127 -17.66 7.35 5.30
CA CYS A 127 -18.75 6.39 5.39
C CYS A 127 -18.57 5.35 6.51
N ALA A 128 -17.37 5.20 7.06
CA ALA A 128 -17.08 4.20 8.07
C ALA A 128 -17.56 4.62 9.47
N GLU A 129 -18.53 3.88 10.01
CA GLU A 129 -18.99 4.02 11.39
C GLU A 129 -18.06 3.28 12.37
N ASN A 130 -17.96 3.75 13.61
CA ASN A 130 -17.16 3.13 14.69
C ASN A 130 -15.66 2.90 14.37
N THR A 131 -15.13 3.61 13.37
CA THR A 131 -13.74 3.48 12.94
C THR A 131 -13.09 4.86 12.86
N LYS A 132 -11.91 5.01 13.44
CA LYS A 132 -11.08 6.21 13.37
C LYS A 132 -9.93 5.96 12.39
N PHE A 133 -9.65 6.97 11.57
CA PHE A 133 -8.59 6.90 10.57
C PHE A 133 -7.56 8.00 10.80
N LEU A 134 -6.29 7.66 10.65
CA LEU A 134 -5.20 8.62 10.50
C LEU A 134 -4.55 8.43 9.13
N VAL A 135 -4.74 9.41 8.26
CA VAL A 135 -4.18 9.40 6.90
C VAL A 135 -2.95 10.31 6.85
N ARG A 136 -1.85 9.77 6.34
CA ARG A 136 -0.59 10.50 6.12
C ARG A 136 -0.11 10.31 4.70
N ALA A 137 0.41 11.36 4.10
CA ALA A 137 0.97 11.36 2.76
C ALA A 137 2.49 11.59 2.81
N SER A 138 3.22 10.95 1.90
CA SER A 138 4.61 11.27 1.59
C SER A 138 4.81 11.25 0.08
N TYR A 139 5.79 12.00 -0.41
CA TYR A 139 6.07 12.03 -1.84
C TYR A 139 7.58 12.15 -2.04
N LEU A 140 8.14 11.18 -2.76
CA LEU A 140 9.58 11.12 -3.03
C LEU A 140 9.85 10.97 -4.52
N GLU A 141 11.06 11.33 -4.90
CA GLU A 141 11.64 11.01 -6.19
C GLU A 141 12.90 10.16 -6.04
N ILE A 142 13.12 9.28 -7.02
CA ILE A 142 14.37 8.59 -7.25
C ILE A 142 14.95 9.15 -8.53
N TYR A 143 16.03 9.92 -8.37
CA TYR A 143 16.76 10.55 -9.47
C TYR A 143 18.22 10.17 -9.35
N ASN A 144 18.81 9.62 -10.42
CA ASN A 144 20.24 9.31 -10.46
C ASN A 144 20.72 8.30 -9.38
N GLU A 145 19.84 7.37 -8.95
CA GLU A 145 20.00 6.47 -7.78
C GLU A 145 20.08 7.15 -6.41
N ASP A 146 19.74 8.44 -6.34
CA ASP A 146 19.54 9.19 -5.11
C ASP A 146 18.03 9.29 -4.79
N VAL A 147 17.66 9.09 -3.53
CA VAL A 147 16.28 9.28 -3.05
C VAL A 147 16.17 10.69 -2.48
N ARG A 148 15.14 11.45 -2.88
CA ARG A 148 14.88 12.81 -2.40
C ARG A 148 13.43 12.95 -1.95
N ASP A 149 13.23 13.71 -0.89
CA ASP A 149 11.90 14.05 -0.39
C ASP A 149 11.38 15.29 -1.12
N LEU A 150 10.26 15.15 -1.83
CA LEU A 150 9.63 16.24 -2.57
C LEU A 150 8.82 17.17 -1.66
N LEU A 151 8.59 16.81 -0.40
CA LEU A 151 7.81 17.56 0.59
C LEU A 151 8.65 18.00 1.79
N GLY A 152 9.93 17.64 1.81
CA GLY A 152 10.88 18.01 2.85
C GLY A 152 11.28 19.49 2.78
N ALA A 153 11.85 20.00 3.87
CA ALA A 153 12.36 21.37 3.93
C ALA A 153 13.54 21.60 2.96
N ASP A 154 14.39 20.59 2.75
CA ASP A 154 15.46 20.58 1.76
C ASP A 154 15.24 19.46 0.73
N THR A 155 14.72 19.83 -0.43
CA THR A 155 14.43 18.90 -1.53
C THR A 155 15.69 18.39 -2.24
N LYS A 156 16.87 18.94 -1.94
CA LYS A 156 18.15 18.47 -2.48
C LYS A 156 18.83 17.45 -1.58
N GLN A 157 18.38 17.31 -0.33
CA GLN A 157 18.93 16.36 0.62
C GLN A 157 18.72 14.93 0.10
N LYS A 158 19.82 14.16 0.08
CA LYS A 158 19.78 12.74 -0.25
C LYS A 158 19.38 11.93 0.97
N LEU A 159 18.36 11.09 0.82
CA LEU A 159 17.88 10.20 1.85
C LEU A 159 18.37 8.77 1.65
N GLU A 160 18.55 8.07 2.77
CA GLU A 160 19.05 6.70 2.79
C GLU A 160 17.93 5.68 2.97
N LEU A 161 18.05 4.54 2.27
CA LEU A 161 17.19 3.38 2.47
C LEU A 161 17.68 2.54 3.64
N LYS A 162 16.75 2.19 4.53
CA LYS A 162 16.96 1.28 5.65
C LYS A 162 15.97 0.11 5.58
N GLU A 163 16.32 -0.97 6.25
CA GLU A 163 15.50 -2.18 6.37
C GLU A 163 15.13 -2.37 7.85
N HIS A 164 13.87 -2.66 8.13
CA HIS A 164 13.38 -3.07 9.45
C HIS A 164 12.69 -4.44 9.33
N PRO A 165 12.89 -5.38 10.27
CA PRO A 165 12.30 -6.71 10.20
C PRO A 165 10.77 -6.70 10.03
N GLU A 166 10.09 -5.77 10.71
CA GLU A 166 8.62 -5.66 10.68
C GLU A 166 8.08 -4.70 9.61
N LYS A 167 8.81 -3.62 9.29
CA LYS A 167 8.33 -2.54 8.40
C LYS A 167 8.81 -2.69 6.96
N GLY A 168 9.70 -3.66 6.70
CA GLY A 168 10.35 -3.83 5.41
C GLY A 168 11.33 -2.69 5.10
N VAL A 169 11.49 -2.40 3.82
CA VAL A 169 12.36 -1.32 3.32
C VAL A 169 11.66 0.03 3.49
N TYR A 170 12.33 1.00 4.12
CA TYR A 170 11.83 2.36 4.31
C TYR A 170 12.93 3.42 4.08
N VAL A 171 12.50 4.65 3.86
CA VAL A 171 13.40 5.81 3.67
C VAL A 171 13.58 6.52 5.00
N LYS A 172 14.81 6.60 5.51
CA LYS A 172 15.10 7.30 6.77
C LYS A 172 14.98 8.80 6.56
N GLY A 173 14.14 9.45 7.38
CA GLY A 173 13.97 10.91 7.37
C GLY A 173 13.01 11.42 6.29
N LEU A 174 12.26 10.53 5.63
CA LEU A 174 11.18 10.93 4.73
C LEU A 174 10.07 11.63 5.52
N SER A 175 9.67 12.82 5.09
CA SER A 175 8.59 13.58 5.72
C SER A 175 7.24 12.90 5.49
N MET A 176 6.44 12.85 6.57
CA MET A 176 5.09 12.30 6.57
C MET A 176 4.12 13.42 6.97
N HIS A 177 3.22 13.79 6.07
CA HIS A 177 2.30 14.91 6.24
C HIS A 177 0.91 14.37 6.54
N THR A 178 0.35 14.72 7.69
CA THR A 178 -1.03 14.37 8.04
C THR A 178 -2.00 15.12 7.14
N VAL A 179 -2.97 14.40 6.57
CA VAL A 179 -3.98 14.93 5.65
C VAL A 179 -5.37 14.56 6.14
N HIS A 180 -6.28 15.53 6.17
CA HIS A 180 -7.62 15.40 6.74
C HIS A 180 -8.75 15.44 5.70
N ASN A 181 -8.44 15.80 4.45
CA ASN A 181 -9.40 15.81 3.35
C ASN A 181 -8.68 15.75 2.00
N VAL A 182 -9.45 15.53 0.93
CA VAL A 182 -8.98 15.46 -0.45
C VAL A 182 -8.19 16.72 -0.84
N ALA A 183 -8.69 17.91 -0.49
CA ALA A 183 -8.02 19.17 -0.82
C ALA A 183 -6.63 19.30 -0.18
N GLN A 184 -6.41 18.74 1.02
CA GLN A 184 -5.08 18.68 1.63
C GLN A 184 -4.15 17.72 0.87
N CYS A 185 -4.64 16.56 0.43
CA CYS A 185 -3.86 15.65 -0.43
C CYS A 185 -3.47 16.30 -1.76
N GLU A 186 -4.40 17.00 -2.41
CA GLU A 186 -4.13 17.70 -3.66
C GLU A 186 -3.08 18.80 -3.48
N ARG A 187 -3.14 19.57 -2.38
CA ARG A 187 -2.09 20.56 -2.05
C ARG A 187 -0.72 19.92 -1.84
N VAL A 188 -0.66 18.80 -1.12
CA VAL A 188 0.59 18.05 -0.89
C VAL A 188 1.15 17.53 -2.22
N MET A 189 0.29 16.96 -3.08
CA MET A 189 0.66 16.50 -4.41
C MET A 189 1.18 17.65 -5.29
N GLU A 190 0.49 18.79 -5.31
CA GLU A 190 0.88 19.96 -6.11
C GLU A 190 2.22 20.56 -5.63
N ALA A 191 2.43 20.63 -4.31
CA ALA A 191 3.69 21.08 -3.73
C ALA A 191 4.87 20.20 -4.18
N GLY A 192 4.73 18.87 -4.05
CA GLY A 192 5.77 17.95 -4.50
C GLY A 192 5.95 17.97 -6.02
N TRP A 193 4.88 18.16 -6.79
CA TRP A 193 4.97 18.32 -8.25
C TRP A 193 5.74 19.59 -8.65
N LYS A 194 5.51 20.72 -7.97
CA LYS A 194 6.28 21.95 -8.17
C LYS A 194 7.76 21.75 -7.85
N ASN A 195 8.07 21.07 -6.75
CA ASN A 195 9.45 20.79 -6.35
C ASN A 195 10.16 19.86 -7.34
N ARG A 196 9.47 18.82 -7.82
CA ARG A 196 9.91 17.97 -8.93
C ARG A 196 10.15 18.81 -10.19
N SER A 197 9.27 19.80 -10.44
CA SER A 197 9.31 20.67 -11.62
C SER A 197 10.44 21.71 -11.64
N VAL A 198 10.81 22.25 -10.48
CA VAL A 198 11.95 23.17 -10.36
C VAL A 198 13.27 22.44 -10.62
N GLY A 199 13.36 21.13 -10.32
CA GLY A 199 14.45 20.28 -10.78
C GLY A 199 14.57 20.22 -12.31
N TYR A 200 13.43 20.25 -13.04
CA TYR A 200 13.42 20.21 -14.51
C TYR A 200 14.01 21.47 -15.15
N THR A 201 13.79 22.66 -14.60
CA THR A 201 14.25 23.90 -15.24
C THR A 201 15.75 24.15 -15.06
N LEU A 202 16.33 23.67 -13.95
CA LEU A 202 17.76 23.81 -13.65
C LEU A 202 18.66 22.81 -14.40
N MET A 203 18.15 21.63 -14.80
CA MET A 203 18.99 20.62 -15.45
C MET A 203 18.45 19.98 -16.73
N ASN A 204 17.13 19.82 -16.98
CA ASN A 204 16.49 19.47 -18.26
C ASN A 204 14.96 19.25 -18.12
N LYS A 205 14.23 19.59 -19.19
CA LYS A 205 12.78 19.82 -19.27
C LYS A 205 11.80 18.63 -19.09
N ASP A 206 12.18 17.46 -18.58
CA ASP A 206 11.35 16.25 -18.77
C ASP A 206 11.15 15.36 -17.52
N SER A 207 9.88 15.07 -17.22
CA SER A 207 9.45 14.17 -16.13
C SER A 207 9.80 12.70 -16.37
N SER A 208 10.26 12.38 -17.57
CA SER A 208 10.76 11.07 -17.98
C SER A 208 12.01 10.58 -17.25
N ARG A 209 12.68 11.43 -16.46
CA ARG A 209 14.04 11.16 -15.95
C ARG A 209 14.14 10.80 -14.47
N SER A 210 13.03 10.79 -13.76
CA SER A 210 12.96 10.44 -12.34
C SER A 210 11.77 9.52 -12.12
N HIS A 211 11.90 8.57 -11.20
CA HIS A 211 10.74 7.84 -10.69
C HIS A 211 10.15 8.62 -9.53
N SER A 212 8.83 8.75 -9.47
CA SER A 212 8.17 9.37 -8.33
C SER A 212 7.23 8.40 -7.65
N ILE A 213 7.24 8.38 -6.31
CA ILE A 213 6.42 7.50 -5.49
C ILE A 213 5.64 8.37 -4.51
N PHE A 214 4.34 8.52 -4.74
CA PHE A 214 3.43 9.13 -3.79
C PHE A 214 2.84 8.01 -2.92
N THR A 215 2.97 8.12 -1.61
CA THR A 215 2.49 7.09 -0.67
C THR A 215 1.45 7.67 0.26
N ILE A 216 0.29 7.02 0.32
CA ILE A 216 -0.74 7.24 1.34
C ILE A 216 -0.62 6.12 2.38
N SER A 217 -0.39 6.48 3.63
CA SER A 217 -0.43 5.55 4.77
C SER A 217 -1.70 5.80 5.56
N ILE A 218 -2.49 4.75 5.79
CA ILE A 218 -3.75 4.78 6.50
C ILE A 218 -3.59 3.93 7.75
N GLU A 219 -3.68 4.53 8.93
CA GLU A 219 -3.85 3.79 10.18
C GLU A 219 -5.34 3.76 10.52
N ILE A 220 -5.85 2.57 10.80
CA ILE A 220 -7.28 2.28 10.98
C ILE A 220 -7.46 1.73 12.38
N TYR A 221 -8.21 2.44 13.21
CA TYR A 221 -8.56 2.03 14.55
C TYR A 221 -10.06 1.76 14.60
N ALA A 222 -10.45 0.49 14.69
CA ALA A 222 -11.84 0.06 14.75
C ALA A 222 -12.14 -0.50 16.14
N VAL A 223 -13.37 -0.30 16.63
CA VAL A 223 -13.85 -0.93 17.87
C VAL A 223 -14.90 -1.96 17.47
N ASP A 224 -14.71 -3.23 17.86
CA ASP A 224 -15.70 -4.28 17.59
C ASP A 224 -16.96 -4.14 18.46
N GLU A 225 -18.00 -4.92 18.15
CA GLU A 225 -19.26 -4.96 18.92
C GLU A 225 -19.06 -5.38 20.39
N ARG A 226 -17.90 -5.98 20.72
CA ARG A 226 -17.53 -6.43 22.07
C ARG A 226 -16.69 -5.37 22.80
N GLY A 227 -16.47 -4.20 22.21
CA GLY A 227 -15.67 -3.12 22.77
C GLY A 227 -14.16 -3.35 22.71
N LYS A 228 -13.69 -4.28 21.87
CA LYS A 228 -12.27 -4.56 21.67
C LYS A 228 -11.70 -3.72 20.53
N ASP A 229 -10.55 -3.12 20.81
CA ASP A 229 -9.81 -2.32 19.84
C ASP A 229 -9.07 -3.19 18.83
N HIS A 230 -9.16 -2.80 17.56
CA HIS A 230 -8.47 -3.41 16.43
C HIS A 230 -7.69 -2.34 15.67
N LEU A 231 -6.37 -2.52 15.59
CA LEU A 231 -5.49 -1.66 14.80
C LEU A 231 -5.10 -2.34 13.49
N ARG A 232 -5.31 -1.65 12.37
CA ARG A 232 -4.85 -2.06 11.05
C ARG A 232 -4.09 -0.94 10.37
N ALA A 233 -3.24 -1.29 9.41
CA ALA A 233 -2.45 -0.34 8.65
C ALA A 233 -2.51 -0.66 7.15
N GLY A 234 -3.04 0.27 6.36
CA GLY A 234 -2.99 0.25 4.91
C GLY A 234 -1.88 1.14 4.37
N LYS A 235 -1.27 0.74 3.25
CA LYS A 235 -0.29 1.57 2.53
C LYS A 235 -0.56 1.51 1.04
N LEU A 236 -0.87 2.64 0.42
CA LEU A 236 -1.03 2.77 -1.03
C LEU A 236 0.18 3.48 -1.63
N ASN A 237 0.95 2.80 -2.48
CA ASN A 237 1.99 3.42 -3.30
C ASN A 237 1.45 3.72 -4.70
N LEU A 238 1.57 4.97 -5.13
CA LEU A 238 1.19 5.45 -6.47
C LEU A 238 2.47 5.90 -7.17
N VAL A 239 2.90 5.11 -8.15
CA VAL A 239 4.24 5.20 -8.74
C VAL A 239 4.14 5.64 -10.20
N ASP A 240 4.82 6.73 -10.53
CA ASP A 240 5.04 7.20 -11.90
C ASP A 240 6.52 6.98 -12.25
N LEU A 241 6.80 5.95 -13.05
CA LEU A 241 8.16 5.57 -13.41
C LEU A 241 8.72 6.48 -14.52
N ALA A 242 10.04 6.52 -14.61
CA ALA A 242 10.78 7.09 -15.71
C ALA A 242 10.47 6.38 -17.06
N GLY A 243 10.89 6.99 -18.17
CA GLY A 243 10.79 6.41 -19.50
C GLY A 243 11.65 5.14 -19.67
N SER A 244 11.09 4.10 -20.28
CA SER A 244 11.80 2.84 -20.55
C SER A 244 12.59 2.80 -21.87
N GLU A 245 12.63 3.90 -22.62
CA GLU A 245 13.23 3.95 -23.95
C GLU A 245 14.75 3.78 -23.96
N ARG A 246 15.26 3.28 -25.09
CA ARG A 246 16.69 3.11 -25.29
C ARG A 246 17.39 4.46 -25.51
N GLN A 247 18.59 4.57 -24.95
CA GLN A 247 19.45 5.77 -25.06
C GLN A 247 19.74 6.19 -26.50
N SER A 248 19.80 5.24 -27.44
CA SER A 248 20.07 5.52 -28.85
C SER A 248 19.05 6.45 -29.50
N LYS A 249 17.81 6.52 -28.99
CA LYS A 249 16.76 7.41 -29.50
C LYS A 249 16.81 8.82 -28.91
N THR A 250 17.54 9.06 -27.81
CA THR A 250 17.51 10.34 -27.09
C THR A 250 18.58 11.33 -27.55
N GLY A 251 19.61 10.88 -28.28
CA GLY A 251 20.70 11.73 -28.77
C GLY A 251 21.48 12.44 -27.65
N ALA A 252 21.42 11.93 -26.42
CA ALA A 252 22.00 12.57 -25.24
C ALA A 252 23.54 12.49 -25.23
N THR A 253 24.21 13.61 -24.95
CA THR A 253 25.67 13.72 -24.83
C THR A 253 26.09 14.25 -23.45
N GLY A 254 27.34 13.95 -23.03
CA GLY A 254 27.92 14.49 -21.79
C GLY A 254 27.23 14.01 -20.51
N GLU A 255 26.89 14.94 -19.60
CA GLU A 255 26.23 14.63 -18.33
C GLU A 255 24.84 13.97 -18.52
N ARG A 256 24.14 14.34 -19.60
CA ARG A 256 22.85 13.72 -19.96
C ARG A 256 22.99 12.24 -20.27
N LEU A 257 24.14 11.80 -20.79
CA LEU A 257 24.42 10.40 -21.06
C LEU A 257 24.66 9.62 -19.76
N LYS A 258 25.38 10.22 -18.79
CA LYS A 258 25.58 9.62 -17.46
C LYS A 258 24.24 9.47 -16.72
N GLU A 259 23.39 10.48 -16.81
CA GLU A 259 22.03 10.48 -16.26
C GLU A 259 21.15 9.39 -16.90
N ALA A 260 21.05 9.36 -18.23
CA ALA A 260 20.29 8.34 -18.97
C ALA A 260 20.77 6.91 -18.66
N THR A 261 22.05 6.73 -18.34
CA THR A 261 22.61 5.42 -17.95
C THR A 261 22.07 4.98 -16.60
N LYS A 262 21.96 5.89 -15.64
CA LYS A 262 21.43 5.58 -14.31
C LYS A 262 19.91 5.44 -14.29
N ILE A 263 19.18 6.19 -15.12
CA ILE A 263 17.73 5.99 -15.28
C ILE A 263 17.46 4.57 -15.79
N ASN A 264 18.18 4.16 -16.84
CA ASN A 264 18.05 2.83 -17.39
C ASN A 264 18.56 1.73 -16.45
N LEU A 265 19.51 2.02 -15.55
CA LEU A 265 19.95 1.07 -14.53
C LEU A 265 18.77 0.64 -13.65
N SER A 266 18.01 1.59 -13.10
CA SER A 266 16.87 1.29 -12.21
C SER A 266 15.75 0.50 -12.91
N LEU A 267 15.43 0.82 -14.18
CA LEU A 267 14.44 0.09 -14.97
C LEU A 267 14.94 -1.28 -15.45
N SER A 268 16.23 -1.40 -15.74
CA SER A 268 16.87 -2.68 -16.07
C SER A 268 16.88 -3.62 -14.86
N ALA A 269 17.22 -3.09 -13.68
CA ALA A 269 17.14 -3.82 -12.42
C ALA A 269 15.70 -4.29 -12.14
N LEU A 270 14.70 -3.44 -12.37
CA LEU A 270 13.29 -3.82 -12.28
C LEU A 270 12.98 -4.98 -13.23
N GLY A 271 13.48 -4.94 -14.47
CA GLY A 271 13.31 -6.00 -15.45
C GLY A 271 13.97 -7.32 -15.05
N ASN A 272 15.14 -7.25 -14.44
CA ASN A 272 15.84 -8.42 -13.91
C ASN A 272 15.06 -9.04 -12.74
N VAL A 273 14.51 -8.22 -11.84
CA VAL A 273 13.66 -8.67 -10.73
C VAL A 273 12.41 -9.39 -11.27
N ILE A 274 11.70 -8.81 -12.24
CA ILE A 274 10.52 -9.45 -12.83
C ILE A 274 10.87 -10.76 -13.51
N SER A 275 11.96 -10.80 -14.28
CA SER A 275 12.41 -12.02 -14.96
C SER A 275 12.73 -13.12 -13.94
N ALA A 276 13.50 -12.78 -12.89
CA ALA A 276 13.88 -13.71 -11.84
C ALA A 276 12.67 -14.26 -11.06
N LEU A 277 11.65 -13.43 -10.81
CA LEU A 277 10.42 -13.83 -10.13
C LEU A 277 9.56 -14.81 -10.95
N VAL A 278 9.56 -14.66 -12.27
CA VAL A 278 8.72 -15.47 -13.17
C VAL A 278 9.41 -16.76 -13.58
N ASP A 279 10.73 -16.75 -13.76
CA ASP A 279 11.49 -17.92 -14.19
C ASP A 279 11.46 -19.05 -13.16
N GLY A 280 11.20 -18.74 -11.88
CA GLY A 280 11.05 -19.71 -10.78
C GLY A 280 12.31 -20.52 -10.43
N ARG A 281 13.36 -20.40 -11.24
CA ARG A 281 14.67 -21.06 -11.06
C ARG A 281 15.63 -20.26 -10.19
N CYS A 282 15.38 -18.96 -10.03
CA CYS A 282 16.24 -18.07 -9.28
C CYS A 282 15.97 -18.20 -7.78
N LYS A 283 16.95 -18.69 -7.01
CA LYS A 283 16.89 -18.73 -5.54
C LYS A 283 16.97 -17.34 -4.91
N HIS A 284 17.62 -16.39 -5.58
CA HIS A 284 17.83 -15.03 -5.09
C HIS A 284 17.30 -14.03 -6.12
N ILE A 285 16.47 -13.09 -5.65
CA ILE A 285 15.90 -12.02 -6.48
C ILE A 285 16.72 -10.74 -6.26
N PRO A 286 17.22 -10.08 -7.32
CA PRO A 286 18.19 -8.99 -7.22
C PRO A 286 17.54 -7.63 -6.86
N TYR A 287 16.74 -7.55 -5.79
CA TYR A 287 16.10 -6.30 -5.39
C TYR A 287 17.10 -5.18 -5.04
N ARG A 288 18.33 -5.53 -4.66
CA ARG A 288 19.37 -4.60 -4.22
C ARG A 288 20.08 -3.86 -5.37
N ASP A 289 19.86 -4.26 -6.61
CA ASP A 289 20.53 -3.68 -7.79
C ASP A 289 20.13 -2.22 -8.06
N SER A 290 18.99 -1.76 -7.53
CA SER A 290 18.60 -0.35 -7.58
C SER A 290 17.80 0.09 -6.36
N LYS A 291 17.77 1.40 -6.08
CA LYS A 291 16.90 1.96 -5.03
C LYS A 291 15.42 1.72 -5.32
N LEU A 292 15.03 1.77 -6.60
CA LEU A 292 13.66 1.53 -7.04
C LEU A 292 13.20 0.12 -6.69
N THR A 293 13.97 -0.90 -7.06
CA THR A 293 13.64 -2.31 -6.78
C THR A 293 13.65 -2.64 -5.29
N ARG A 294 14.48 -1.95 -4.49
CA ARG A 294 14.44 -2.08 -3.02
C ARG A 294 13.15 -1.50 -2.45
N LEU A 295 12.71 -0.33 -2.91
CA LEU A 295 11.48 0.29 -2.44
C LEU A 295 10.22 -0.46 -2.87
N LEU A 296 10.25 -1.11 -4.04
CA LEU A 296 9.16 -1.92 -4.59
C LEU A 296 9.29 -3.41 -4.27
N GLN A 297 10.20 -3.80 -3.38
CA GLN A 297 10.43 -5.20 -3.04
C GLN A 297 9.16 -5.89 -2.54
N ASP A 298 8.41 -5.23 -1.64
CA ASP A 298 7.15 -5.78 -1.13
C ASP A 298 6.05 -5.80 -2.20
N SER A 299 6.10 -4.86 -3.15
CA SER A 299 5.15 -4.75 -4.27
C SER A 299 5.31 -5.87 -5.32
N LEU A 300 6.49 -6.47 -5.43
CA LEU A 300 6.83 -7.46 -6.46
C LEU A 300 7.29 -8.75 -5.80
N GLY A 301 6.38 -9.67 -5.52
CA GLY A 301 6.64 -10.95 -4.86
C GLY A 301 6.44 -10.96 -3.34
N GLY A 302 5.97 -9.86 -2.76
CA GLY A 302 5.80 -9.68 -1.31
C GLY A 302 4.35 -9.54 -0.84
N ASN A 303 4.18 -8.85 0.29
CA ASN A 303 2.90 -8.57 0.93
C ASN A 303 2.28 -7.27 0.39
N THR A 304 1.77 -7.30 -0.84
CA THR A 304 1.10 -6.15 -1.47
C THR A 304 0.20 -6.60 -2.62
N LYS A 305 -0.99 -6.00 -2.75
CA LYS A 305 -1.81 -6.08 -3.96
C LYS A 305 -1.23 -5.10 -5.00
N THR A 306 -0.89 -5.59 -6.18
CA THR A 306 -0.13 -4.77 -7.15
C THR A 306 -0.82 -4.74 -8.50
N LEU A 307 -0.92 -3.52 -9.06
CA LEU A 307 -1.42 -3.22 -10.39
C LEU A 307 -0.33 -2.52 -11.20
N MET A 308 0.00 -3.09 -12.35
CA MET A 308 0.84 -2.47 -13.37
C MET A 308 -0.03 -1.87 -14.47
N VAL A 309 0.18 -0.60 -14.81
CA VAL A 309 -0.41 0.04 -15.98
C VAL A 309 0.67 0.24 -17.04
N ALA A 310 0.64 -0.57 -18.10
CA ALA A 310 1.58 -0.50 -19.21
C ALA A 310 1.08 0.49 -20.28
N CYS A 311 1.71 1.66 -20.36
CA CYS A 311 1.35 2.74 -21.28
C CYS A 311 2.10 2.61 -22.62
N LEU A 312 1.38 2.64 -23.74
CA LEU A 312 1.88 2.36 -25.08
C LEU A 312 1.70 3.56 -26.04
N SER A 313 2.63 3.72 -26.99
CA SER A 313 2.42 4.59 -28.16
C SER A 313 1.81 3.76 -29.30
N PRO A 314 0.83 4.32 -30.04
CA PRO A 314 0.25 3.65 -31.21
C PRO A 314 1.17 3.66 -32.44
N ALA A 315 2.23 4.48 -32.48
CA ALA A 315 3.00 4.74 -33.69
C ALA A 315 4.01 3.64 -34.06
N ASP A 316 4.14 3.39 -35.37
CA ASP A 316 5.12 2.48 -35.98
C ASP A 316 6.59 2.78 -35.61
N ASN A 317 6.98 4.06 -35.55
CA ASN A 317 8.32 4.50 -35.17
C ASN A 317 8.71 4.10 -33.72
N ASN A 318 7.72 3.71 -32.92
CA ASN A 318 7.85 3.27 -31.54
C ASN A 318 7.63 1.76 -31.38
N TYR A 319 7.49 0.99 -32.48
CA TYR A 319 7.23 -0.46 -32.47
C TYR A 319 8.09 -1.23 -31.46
N ASP A 320 9.41 -1.06 -31.50
CA ASP A 320 10.35 -1.80 -30.62
C ASP A 320 10.13 -1.51 -29.13
N GLU A 321 9.81 -0.26 -28.79
CA GLU A 321 9.60 0.17 -27.41
C GLU A 321 8.23 -0.30 -26.89
N THR A 322 7.21 -0.25 -27.75
CA THR A 322 5.88 -0.83 -27.48
C THR A 322 5.98 -2.34 -27.30
N LEU A 323 6.73 -3.05 -28.15
CA LEU A 323 6.96 -4.49 -28.02
C LEU A 323 7.72 -4.85 -26.73
N SER A 324 8.75 -4.06 -26.39
CA SER A 324 9.49 -4.21 -25.12
C SER A 324 8.55 -4.08 -23.92
N THR A 325 7.70 -3.04 -23.93
CA THR A 325 6.71 -2.78 -22.88
C THR A 325 5.69 -3.92 -22.75
N LEU A 326 5.15 -4.42 -23.87
CA LEU A 326 4.20 -5.54 -23.88
C LEU A 326 4.81 -6.84 -23.36
N ARG A 327 6.05 -7.17 -23.77
CA ARG A 327 6.78 -8.35 -23.26
C ARG A 327 7.06 -8.24 -21.77
N TYR A 328 7.38 -7.04 -21.31
CA TYR A 328 7.61 -6.76 -19.91
C TYR A 328 6.33 -6.95 -19.07
N ALA A 329 5.23 -6.33 -19.52
CA ALA A 329 3.91 -6.45 -18.92
C ALA A 329 3.43 -7.91 -18.87
N ASN A 330 3.63 -8.67 -19.97
CA ASN A 330 3.21 -10.06 -20.05
C ASN A 330 3.97 -10.97 -19.06
N ARG A 331 5.22 -10.64 -18.72
CA ARG A 331 5.96 -11.32 -17.65
C ARG A 331 5.46 -10.90 -16.28
N ALA A 332 5.24 -9.61 -16.06
CA ALA A 332 4.81 -9.07 -14.78
C ALA A 332 3.52 -9.72 -14.25
N LYS A 333 2.56 -10.08 -15.13
CA LYS A 333 1.30 -10.73 -14.74
C LYS A 333 1.46 -12.12 -14.10
N SER A 334 2.62 -12.74 -14.29
CA SER A 334 2.95 -14.06 -13.74
C SER A 334 3.59 -13.97 -12.35
N ILE A 335 3.94 -12.78 -11.87
CA ILE A 335 4.47 -12.57 -10.51
C ILE A 335 3.38 -12.92 -9.50
N LYS A 336 3.73 -13.68 -8.46
CA LYS A 336 2.84 -14.09 -7.38
C LYS A 336 3.15 -13.31 -6.10
N ASN A 337 2.18 -12.53 -5.64
CA ASN A 337 2.20 -11.83 -4.36
C ASN A 337 1.40 -12.61 -3.31
N LYS A 338 1.64 -12.29 -2.04
CA LYS A 338 0.92 -12.85 -0.89
C LYS A 338 0.40 -11.71 -0.01
N PRO A 339 -0.59 -10.94 -0.51
CA PRO A 339 -1.16 -9.83 0.27
C PRO A 339 -1.88 -10.37 1.51
N ARG A 340 -1.67 -9.70 2.64
CA ARG A 340 -2.36 -9.89 3.91
C ARG A 340 -2.78 -8.53 4.48
N ILE A 341 -3.81 -8.54 5.31
CA ILE A 341 -4.17 -7.37 6.11
C ILE A 341 -3.05 -7.14 7.12
N ASN A 342 -2.53 -5.92 7.21
CA ASN A 342 -1.55 -5.58 8.23
C ASN A 342 -2.31 -5.13 9.48
N GLU A 343 -2.21 -5.91 10.53
CA GLU A 343 -2.90 -5.70 11.80
C GLU A 343 -2.03 -6.20 12.96
N ASP A 344 -2.48 -5.95 14.17
CA ASP A 344 -1.79 -6.46 15.35
C ASP A 344 -1.71 -8.00 15.33
N PRO A 345 -0.54 -8.60 15.65
CA PRO A 345 -0.33 -10.05 15.57
C PRO A 345 -1.36 -10.89 16.34
N LYS A 346 -1.87 -10.33 17.46
CA LYS A 346 -2.92 -10.96 18.27
C LYS A 346 -4.26 -11.06 17.52
N ASP A 347 -4.60 -10.03 16.77
CA ASP A 347 -5.84 -9.97 15.99
C ASP A 347 -5.74 -10.80 14.71
N ALA A 348 -4.56 -10.83 14.10
CA ALA A 348 -4.26 -11.73 12.98
C ALA A 348 -4.44 -13.20 13.37
N LEU A 349 -3.88 -13.60 14.51
CA LEU A 349 -4.00 -14.98 14.99
C LEU A 349 -5.45 -15.34 15.35
N LEU A 350 -6.18 -14.41 15.97
CA LEU A 350 -7.60 -14.59 16.28
C LEU A 350 -8.44 -14.79 15.01
N ARG A 351 -8.19 -14.03 13.94
CA ARG A 351 -8.93 -14.20 12.67
C ARG A 351 -8.60 -15.54 12.02
N GLU A 352 -7.32 -15.92 11.97
CA GLU A 352 -6.91 -17.21 11.40
C GLU A 352 -7.58 -18.37 12.13
N TYR A 353 -7.63 -18.33 13.47
CA TYR A 353 -8.37 -19.31 14.25
C TYR A 353 -9.88 -19.28 13.99
N GLN A 354 -10.51 -18.11 13.84
CA GLN A 354 -11.94 -18.02 13.53
C GLN A 354 -12.27 -18.57 12.14
N GLU A 355 -11.45 -18.30 11.13
CA GLU A 355 -11.59 -18.85 9.79
C GLU A 355 -11.41 -20.36 9.78
N GLU A 356 -10.40 -20.88 10.48
CA GLU A 356 -10.19 -22.32 10.58
C GLU A 356 -11.32 -23.00 11.36
N ILE A 357 -11.81 -22.41 12.45
CA ILE A 357 -13.00 -22.89 13.15
C ILE A 357 -14.21 -22.91 12.21
N LYS A 358 -14.42 -21.87 11.40
CA LYS A 358 -15.54 -21.81 10.45
C LYS A 358 -15.42 -22.90 9.38
N LYS A 359 -14.22 -23.10 8.84
CA LYS A 359 -13.92 -24.14 7.85
C LYS A 359 -14.12 -25.54 8.43
N LEU A 360 -13.59 -25.81 9.62
CA LEU A 360 -13.75 -27.08 10.33
C LEU A 360 -15.23 -27.34 10.65
N LYS A 361 -15.98 -26.32 11.10
CA LYS A 361 -17.44 -26.43 11.30
C LYS A 361 -18.17 -26.76 10.01
N ALA A 362 -17.79 -26.17 8.88
CA ALA A 362 -18.39 -26.47 7.58
C ALA A 362 -18.09 -27.91 7.13
N ILE A 363 -16.86 -28.38 7.33
CA ILE A 363 -16.46 -29.78 7.04
C ILE A 363 -17.23 -30.76 7.94
N LEU A 364 -17.33 -30.47 9.25
CA LEU A 364 -18.12 -31.26 10.19
C LEU A 364 -19.61 -31.29 9.81
N ALA A 365 -20.18 -30.17 9.39
CA ALA A 365 -21.56 -30.09 8.93
C ALA A 365 -21.81 -30.83 7.60
N GLN A 366 -20.79 -31.00 6.76
CA GLN A 366 -20.86 -31.83 5.55
C GLN A 366 -20.71 -33.33 5.85
N GLN A 367 -19.94 -33.70 6.87
CA GLN A 367 -19.71 -35.10 7.25
C GLN A 367 -20.76 -35.67 8.21
N MET A 368 -21.45 -34.81 8.97
CA MET A 368 -22.50 -35.20 9.91
C MET A 368 -23.83 -34.58 9.47
N GLY A 369 -24.82 -35.42 9.15
CA GLY A 369 -26.16 -34.95 8.76
C GLY A 369 -26.77 -33.98 9.78
N PRO A 370 -27.64 -33.07 9.35
CA PRO A 370 -28.10 -31.91 10.13
C PRO A 370 -28.71 -32.25 11.50
N SER A 371 -29.22 -33.48 11.66
CA SER A 371 -29.80 -33.98 12.92
C SER A 371 -28.80 -34.15 14.06
N ASN A 372 -27.52 -34.45 13.77
CA ASN A 372 -26.52 -34.73 14.82
C ASN A 372 -25.79 -33.48 15.32
N LEU A 373 -25.80 -32.39 14.56
CA LEU A 373 -25.13 -31.13 14.94
C LEU A 373 -25.92 -30.36 16.00
N SER A 374 -27.26 -30.43 15.97
CA SER A 374 -28.15 -29.77 16.93
C SER A 374 -28.03 -30.37 18.35
N ALA A 375 -27.75 -31.67 18.46
CA ALA A 375 -27.60 -32.37 19.73
C ALA A 375 -26.28 -32.04 20.46
N LEU A 376 -25.21 -31.71 19.72
CA LEU A 376 -23.91 -31.35 20.29
C LEU A 376 -23.81 -29.87 20.69
N LEU A 377 -24.56 -28.98 20.02
CA LEU A 377 -24.56 -27.54 20.32
C LEU A 377 -25.45 -27.17 21.51
N SER A 378 -26.41 -28.03 21.87
CA SER A 378 -27.33 -27.83 23.00
C SER A 378 -26.80 -28.33 24.34
N SER A 379 -25.68 -29.04 24.36
CA SER A 379 -25.06 -29.59 25.58
C SER A 379 -24.05 -28.60 26.19
N GLN A 380 -24.54 -27.44 26.61
CA GLN A 380 -23.86 -26.60 27.60
C GLN A 380 -24.71 -26.49 28.88
N VAL A 381 -24.20 -27.17 29.93
CA VAL A 381 -24.45 -27.05 31.40
C VAL A 381 -25.70 -27.78 31.97
N PRO A 382 -25.68 -28.34 33.22
CA PRO A 382 -24.65 -29.00 34.05
C PRO A 382 -24.92 -30.50 34.36
N LEU A 383 -23.96 -31.14 35.02
CA LEU A 383 -23.94 -32.52 35.51
C LEU A 383 -25.15 -32.92 36.41
N ASN A 384 -25.79 -34.04 36.09
CA ASN A 384 -26.13 -35.12 37.04
C ASN A 384 -26.59 -36.40 36.30
N PRO A 385 -26.28 -37.61 36.83
CA PRO A 385 -26.58 -38.88 36.17
C PRO A 385 -27.90 -39.47 36.68
N VAL A 386 -28.72 -40.11 35.84
CA VAL A 386 -29.47 -41.36 36.15
C VAL A 386 -30.08 -41.93 34.85
N GLN A 387 -29.60 -43.14 34.51
CA GLN A 387 -30.26 -44.35 33.96
C GLN A 387 -31.60 -44.24 33.20
N SER A 388 -31.59 -44.77 31.96
CA SER A 388 -32.43 -45.93 31.59
C SER A 388 -32.05 -46.48 30.21
N GLU A 389 -32.02 -47.81 30.14
CA GLU A 389 -31.69 -48.63 28.98
C GLU A 389 -32.84 -48.68 27.97
N GLU A 390 -32.54 -48.73 26.67
CA GLU A 390 -33.25 -49.66 25.78
C GLU A 390 -32.39 -50.07 24.57
N LYS A 391 -32.33 -51.41 24.38
CA LYS A 391 -31.53 -52.19 23.45
C LYS A 391 -31.98 -52.07 21.99
N LEU A 392 -31.03 -52.16 21.05
CA LEU A 392 -31.08 -53.08 19.90
C LEU A 392 -29.66 -53.29 19.30
N ALA A 393 -29.34 -54.54 18.98
CA ALA A 393 -28.01 -55.11 18.73
C ALA A 393 -27.68 -55.28 17.20
N PRO A 394 -26.47 -55.76 16.78
CA PRO A 394 -25.68 -55.23 15.65
C PRO A 394 -25.65 -56.14 14.39
N PRO A 395 -24.98 -55.71 13.29
CA PRO A 395 -23.62 -56.22 12.96
C PRO A 395 -22.72 -55.12 12.30
N SER A 396 -21.39 -55.18 12.16
CA SER A 396 -20.32 -56.12 12.50
C SER A 396 -18.97 -55.44 12.16
N ALA A 397 -17.95 -55.70 12.99
CA ALA A 397 -16.53 -55.83 12.65
C ALA A 397 -15.85 -54.76 11.78
N LEU A 398 -15.30 -53.70 12.42
CA LEU A 398 -14.11 -52.93 11.97
C LEU A 398 -13.64 -51.83 12.99
N GLN A 399 -14.27 -51.67 14.16
CA GLN A 399 -14.14 -50.44 14.97
C GLN A 399 -13.05 -50.41 16.06
N SER A 400 -12.35 -51.51 16.34
CA SER A 400 -11.39 -51.58 17.45
C SER A 400 -10.09 -50.81 17.24
N ASP A 401 -9.67 -50.57 15.99
CA ASP A 401 -8.44 -49.81 15.71
C ASP A 401 -8.67 -48.29 15.81
N THR A 402 -9.89 -47.82 15.51
CA THR A 402 -10.17 -46.37 15.44
C THR A 402 -10.36 -45.70 16.81
N GLU A 403 -10.66 -46.44 17.87
CA GLU A 403 -10.83 -45.86 19.21
C GLU A 403 -9.49 -45.61 19.90
N ALA A 404 -8.53 -46.53 19.75
CA ALA A 404 -7.16 -46.36 20.25
C ALA A 404 -6.45 -45.21 19.54
N GLU A 405 -6.62 -45.08 18.22
CA GLU A 405 -6.05 -43.98 17.44
C GLU A 405 -6.66 -42.62 17.84
N LYS A 406 -7.98 -42.56 18.11
CA LYS A 406 -8.64 -41.36 18.64
C LYS A 406 -8.19 -41.00 20.06
N GLN A 407 -7.88 -41.98 20.91
CA GLN A 407 -7.36 -41.74 22.25
C GLN A 407 -5.94 -41.19 22.21
N LEU A 408 -5.07 -41.75 21.37
CA LEU A 408 -3.71 -41.25 21.15
C LEU A 408 -3.72 -39.80 20.62
N ILE A 409 -4.60 -39.50 19.66
CA ILE A 409 -4.77 -38.14 19.14
C ILE A 409 -5.24 -37.20 20.26
N ARG A 410 -6.19 -37.62 21.10
CA ARG A 410 -6.68 -36.78 22.21
C ARG A 410 -5.57 -36.50 23.23
N GLU A 411 -4.77 -37.50 23.59
CA GLU A 411 -3.63 -37.33 24.50
C GLU A 411 -2.57 -36.40 23.90
N GLU A 412 -2.26 -36.53 22.60
CA GLU A 412 -1.32 -35.65 21.91
C GLU A 412 -1.84 -34.20 21.86
N TYR A 413 -3.14 -34.00 21.65
CA TYR A 413 -3.77 -32.67 21.70
C TYR A 413 -3.74 -32.06 23.10
N GLU A 414 -4.02 -32.86 24.14
CA GLU A 414 -3.98 -32.40 25.54
C GLU A 414 -2.56 -32.03 25.96
N GLU A 415 -1.56 -32.82 25.58
CA GLU A 415 -0.15 -32.51 25.84
C GLU A 415 0.30 -31.24 25.10
N ARG A 416 -0.11 -31.09 23.84
CA ARG A 416 0.18 -29.89 23.05
C ARG A 416 -0.48 -28.64 23.63
N LEU A 417 -1.71 -28.74 24.12
CA LEU A 417 -2.41 -27.67 24.82
C LEU A 417 -1.73 -27.30 26.14
N ALA A 418 -1.24 -28.28 26.89
CA ALA A 418 -0.50 -28.05 28.12
C ALA A 418 0.83 -27.32 27.86
N ARG A 419 1.58 -27.72 26.82
CA ARG A 419 2.80 -27.02 26.41
C ARG A 419 2.52 -25.58 25.99
N LEU A 420 1.48 -25.35 25.19
CA LEU A 420 1.11 -24.01 24.74
C LEU A 420 0.71 -23.08 25.90
N ARG A 421 0.03 -23.62 26.93
CA ARG A 421 -0.30 -22.87 28.15
C ARG A 421 0.94 -22.52 28.96
N ALA A 422 1.86 -23.47 29.11
CA ALA A 422 3.12 -23.24 29.82
C ALA A 422 3.99 -22.18 29.11
N ASP A 423 4.07 -22.24 27.77
CA ASP A 423 4.80 -21.25 26.97
C ASP A 423 4.17 -19.86 27.10
N TYR A 424 2.84 -19.78 27.09
CA TYR A 424 2.10 -18.51 27.27
C TYR A 424 2.32 -17.90 28.66
N GLU A 425 2.32 -18.71 29.72
CA GLU A 425 2.61 -18.25 31.08
C GLU A 425 4.07 -17.78 31.21
N ALA A 426 5.02 -18.52 30.63
CA ALA A 426 6.43 -18.12 30.61
C ALA A 426 6.65 -16.79 29.85
N GLU A 427 5.93 -16.59 28.74
CA GLU A 427 6.00 -15.34 27.98
C GLU A 427 5.39 -14.16 28.74
N GLN A 428 4.28 -14.36 29.47
CA GLN A 428 3.68 -13.37 30.35
C GLN A 428 4.64 -12.96 31.49
N GLU A 429 5.31 -13.93 32.12
CA GLU A 429 6.31 -13.64 33.15
C GLU A 429 7.52 -12.88 32.60
N SER A 430 8.03 -13.28 31.43
CA SER A 430 9.14 -12.61 30.75
C SER A 430 8.80 -11.16 30.42
N ARG A 431 7.59 -10.93 29.89
CA ARG A 431 7.08 -9.60 29.57
C ARG A 431 6.94 -8.72 30.82
N ALA A 432 6.43 -9.27 31.92
CA ALA A 432 6.32 -8.55 33.19
C ALA A 432 7.70 -8.17 33.78
N ARG A 433 8.73 -9.01 33.58
CA ARG A 433 10.11 -8.68 33.96
C ARG A 433 10.68 -7.55 33.11
N LEU A 434 10.54 -7.65 31.79
CA LEU A 434 10.97 -6.59 30.86
C LEU A 434 10.31 -5.25 31.16
N GLU A 435 9.02 -5.23 31.50
CA GLU A 435 8.30 -4.01 31.84
C GLU A 435 8.81 -3.38 33.15
N LYS A 436 9.16 -4.20 34.16
CA LYS A 436 9.84 -3.73 35.37
C LYS A 436 11.22 -3.16 35.05
N ASP A 437 12.01 -3.81 34.20
CA ASP A 437 13.34 -3.35 33.81
C ASP A 437 13.30 -2.04 33.03
N ILE A 438 12.34 -1.90 32.10
CA ILE A 438 12.10 -0.65 31.36
C ILE A 438 11.74 0.48 32.32
N THR A 439 10.87 0.21 33.30
CA THR A 439 10.47 1.20 34.31
C THR A 439 11.65 1.59 35.20
N ALA A 440 12.47 0.63 35.62
CA ALA A 440 13.68 0.89 36.40
C ALA A 440 14.70 1.72 35.60
N MET A 441 14.92 1.39 34.32
CA MET A 441 15.77 2.20 33.44
C MET A 441 15.23 3.61 33.28
N ARG A 442 13.93 3.79 33.03
CA ARG A 442 13.29 5.10 32.90
C ARG A 442 13.53 5.95 34.15
N ASN A 443 13.30 5.39 35.34
CA ASN A 443 13.55 6.09 36.60
C ASN A 443 15.04 6.45 36.77
N SER A 444 15.97 5.57 36.36
CA SER A 444 17.41 5.88 36.38
C SER A 444 17.77 7.01 35.43
N TYR A 445 17.17 7.05 34.23
CA TYR A 445 17.36 8.14 33.28
C TYR A 445 16.77 9.45 33.80
N ASP A 446 15.57 9.44 34.38
CA ASP A 446 14.95 10.65 34.95
C ASP A 446 15.80 11.24 36.10
N VAL A 447 16.39 10.38 36.94
CA VAL A 447 17.33 10.82 37.98
C VAL A 447 18.59 11.43 37.38
N LYS A 448 19.17 10.81 36.34
CA LYS A 448 20.35 11.33 35.63
C LYS A 448 20.08 12.66 34.93
N VAL A 449 18.91 12.80 34.30
CA VAL A 449 18.47 14.04 33.66
C VAL A 449 18.33 15.13 34.71
N SER A 450 17.67 14.85 35.84
CA SER A 450 17.53 15.80 36.96
C SER A 450 18.89 16.23 37.56
N THR A 451 19.84 15.29 37.71
CA THR A 451 21.20 15.63 38.19
C THR A 451 21.97 16.46 37.17
N LEU A 452 21.83 16.17 35.87
CA LEU A 452 22.43 16.98 34.81
C LEU A 452 21.83 18.38 34.76
N GLU A 453 20.51 18.52 34.93
CA GLU A 453 19.82 19.82 35.00
C GLU A 453 20.26 20.64 36.23
N GLU A 454 20.42 20.01 37.40
CA GLU A 454 20.98 20.66 38.59
C GLU A 454 22.44 21.09 38.40
N ASN A 455 23.24 20.26 37.75
CA ASN A 455 24.64 20.60 37.46
C ASN A 455 24.73 21.75 36.45
N LEU A 456 23.88 21.76 35.42
CA LEU A 456 23.78 22.87 34.47
C LEU A 456 23.34 24.16 35.17
N ARG A 457 22.42 24.08 36.14
CA ARG A 457 22.01 25.22 36.99
C ARG A 457 23.13 25.72 37.90
N LYS A 458 24.01 24.85 38.37
CA LYS A 458 25.18 25.21 39.19
C LYS A 458 26.32 25.81 38.35
N GLU A 459 26.52 25.31 37.13
CA GLU A 459 27.50 25.85 36.18
C GLU A 459 27.09 27.22 35.61
N THR A 460 25.78 27.49 35.53
CA THR A 460 25.23 28.79 35.07
C THR A 460 25.12 29.87 36.16
N GLY A 461 25.85 29.71 37.27
CA GLY A 461 25.82 30.61 38.42
C GLY A 461 26.05 32.10 38.08
N GLY A 462 24.95 32.86 38.03
CA GLY A 462 24.91 34.26 38.47
C GLY A 462 25.06 35.35 37.40
N ARG A 463 23.96 35.69 36.69
CA ARG A 463 23.63 37.08 36.31
C ARG A 463 22.11 37.26 36.22
N PRO A 464 21.50 38.23 36.91
CA PRO A 464 20.09 38.52 36.75
C PRO A 464 19.91 39.42 35.51
N ALA A 465 19.23 38.93 34.48
CA ALA A 465 18.65 39.78 33.45
C ALA A 465 17.23 40.19 33.89
N ARG A 466 17.07 41.47 34.21
CA ARG A 466 15.75 42.11 34.39
C ARG A 466 14.95 42.02 33.09
N SER A 467 13.71 41.53 33.14
CA SER A 467 12.56 42.22 32.54
C SER A 467 11.23 41.51 32.82
N THR A 468 10.31 42.31 33.37
CA THR A 468 8.85 42.30 33.21
C THR A 468 8.04 41.12 33.75
N SER A 469 7.38 41.42 34.87
CA SER A 469 6.21 40.79 35.45
C SER A 469 5.04 40.59 34.48
N CYS A 470 4.49 39.37 34.44
CA CYS A 470 3.06 39.12 34.28
C CYS A 470 2.73 37.77 34.94
N THR A 471 1.99 37.83 36.04
CA THR A 471 1.43 36.70 36.80
C THR A 471 0.38 35.93 36.00
N PRO A 472 0.32 34.59 36.04
CA PRO A 472 -0.89 33.84 35.70
C PRO A 472 -1.74 33.64 36.97
N GLY A 473 -2.90 34.29 37.00
CA GLY A 473 -3.92 34.10 38.02
C GLY A 473 -4.65 32.75 37.85
N SER A 474 -4.83 32.08 38.98
CA SER A 474 -5.65 30.90 39.22
C SER A 474 -7.15 31.21 39.16
N VAL A 475 -7.96 30.36 38.49
CA VAL A 475 -9.42 30.20 38.74
C VAL A 475 -9.79 28.77 38.29
N LEU A 476 -9.99 27.78 39.17
CA LEU A 476 -11.16 27.43 40.01
C LEU A 476 -12.48 27.21 39.24
N VAL A 477 -13.09 26.05 39.52
CA VAL A 477 -14.19 25.41 38.79
C VAL A 477 -15.56 25.72 39.45
N THR A 478 -16.61 25.76 38.62
CA THR A 478 -18.08 25.59 38.87
C THR A 478 -18.93 26.86 39.12
N PRO A 479 -20.29 26.81 38.98
CA PRO A 479 -21.12 26.30 37.85
C PRO A 479 -22.32 27.24 37.47
N HIS A 480 -23.08 26.83 36.44
CA HIS A 480 -24.45 27.28 36.05
C HIS A 480 -24.70 28.63 35.35
N GLY A 481 -25.47 28.58 34.25
CA GLY A 481 -26.43 29.63 33.86
C GLY A 481 -26.40 30.12 32.40
N SER A 482 -27.19 29.50 31.52
CA SER A 482 -27.76 30.18 30.32
C SER A 482 -28.79 31.23 30.79
N PRO A 483 -29.09 32.36 30.08
CA PRO A 483 -29.61 32.33 28.70
C PRO A 483 -29.36 33.58 27.77
N ALA A 484 -29.64 33.35 26.48
CA ALA A 484 -30.32 34.22 25.48
C ALA A 484 -29.73 35.57 24.95
N ARG A 485 -29.70 35.61 23.59
CA ARG A 485 -30.14 36.68 22.66
C ARG A 485 -29.41 38.05 22.64
N GLN A 486 -28.80 38.39 21.50
CA GLN A 486 -29.32 39.35 20.48
C GLN A 486 -28.24 39.71 19.42
N LEU A 487 -28.63 39.65 18.15
CA LEU A 487 -27.95 40.24 16.98
C LEU A 487 -28.05 41.78 17.02
N PRO A 488 -27.08 42.49 16.40
CA PRO A 488 -27.40 43.76 15.75
C PRO A 488 -27.01 43.81 14.27
N GLN A 489 -27.76 44.68 13.59
CA GLN A 489 -27.96 44.83 12.16
C GLN A 489 -26.85 45.61 11.45
N LEU A 490 -26.82 45.43 10.13
CA LEU A 490 -26.19 46.26 9.10
C LEU A 490 -26.56 47.75 9.20
N PRO A 491 -25.77 48.62 8.56
CA PRO A 491 -26.37 49.65 7.73
C PRO A 491 -25.87 49.61 6.27
N ALA A 492 -26.82 49.79 5.37
CA ALA A 492 -26.61 50.04 3.95
C ALA A 492 -26.34 51.54 3.70
N SER A 493 -25.49 51.88 2.72
CA SER A 493 -25.82 52.83 1.64
C SER A 493 -24.66 53.07 0.67
N CYS A 494 -24.99 52.82 -0.60
CA CYS A 494 -24.48 53.30 -1.90
C CYS A 494 -24.02 54.79 -1.94
N PRO A 495 -23.36 55.31 -3.03
CA PRO A 495 -23.75 55.05 -4.43
C PRO A 495 -22.68 55.01 -5.56
N ARG A 496 -23.10 54.33 -6.64
CA ARG A 496 -22.95 54.59 -8.10
C ARG A 496 -21.66 55.24 -8.62
N LEU A 497 -20.96 54.52 -9.50
CA LEU A 497 -21.01 54.68 -10.96
C LEU A 497 -20.67 53.36 -11.65
#